data_AF-D9UUK4-F1
#
_entry.id   AF-D9UUK4-F1
#
_cell.length_a   1.000
_cell.length_b   1.000
_cell.length_c   1.000
_cell.angle_alpha   90.00
_cell.angle_beta   90.00
_cell.angle_gamma   90.00
#
_symmetry.space_group_name_H-M   'P 1'
#
loop_
_entity.id
_entity.type
_entity.pdbx_description
1 polymer ?
#
loop_
_entity_poly.entity_id
_entity_poly.type
_entity_poly.pdbx_seq_one_letter_code
_entity_poly.pdbx_strand_id
1 'polypeptide(L)'
;MSTHSKHEAIVELLNDGLSNGEIGRRLRTDRHRVARIRRDRGLPNVVLRVQTLDEKWAANTRAADEGHVEWTGERGSCSGTPVMRYREQSHSPAAVAFRMRTGRDPQGYVFAECGVKHCVAPEHVDDEAGRRAARAKLHPGPLTGRCKYGHERAEHGRFEPDGTAYCARCKYLDKYPAKDDRALPPTIARLQPARSVEEAFGRYTQPVDSGHVLWGGLLSNGSPALHFGGTTVSAARVAFRLHNGRDPEGVVTRACDVPRCVAGPCLQDRPMRQQTNKLFAAIFGAAA
;
A
#
# COMPACT_ATOMS: atom_id res chain seq x y z
N MET A 1 -27.31 -54.63 6.31
CA MET A 1 -27.37 -53.26 5.76
C MET A 1 -26.83 -52.32 6.81
N SER A 2 -25.57 -51.87 6.72
CA SER A 2 -25.04 -50.84 7.63
C SER A 2 -25.75 -49.53 7.33
N THR A 3 -26.72 -49.14 8.14
CA THR A 3 -27.17 -47.76 8.20
C THR A 3 -25.93 -46.89 8.39
N HIS A 4 -25.63 -46.09 7.37
CA HIS A 4 -24.44 -45.25 7.34
C HIS A 4 -24.39 -44.40 8.62
N SER A 5 -23.34 -44.52 9.44
CA SER A 5 -23.23 -43.78 10.72
C SER A 5 -23.42 -42.27 10.56
N LYS A 6 -23.07 -41.73 9.38
CA LYS A 6 -23.31 -40.33 9.03
C LYS A 6 -24.79 -39.94 8.94
N HIS A 7 -25.69 -40.87 8.57
CA HIS A 7 -27.12 -40.59 8.53
C HIS A 7 -27.68 -40.40 9.95
N GLU A 8 -27.34 -41.30 10.88
CA GLU A 8 -27.72 -41.18 12.30
C GLU A 8 -27.15 -39.90 12.93
N ALA A 9 -25.88 -39.56 12.65
CA ALA A 9 -25.29 -38.31 13.12
C ALA A 9 -25.97 -37.05 12.54
N ILE A 10 -26.38 -37.06 11.26
CA ILE A 10 -27.14 -35.94 10.67
C ILE A 10 -28.48 -35.79 11.40
N VAL A 11 -29.14 -36.91 11.68
CA VAL A 11 -30.45 -36.96 12.33
C VAL A 11 -30.42 -36.40 13.74
N GLU A 12 -29.41 -36.79 14.53
CA GLU A 12 -29.18 -36.27 15.87
C GLU A 12 -29.04 -34.74 15.84
N LEU A 13 -28.15 -34.22 14.99
CA LEU A 13 -27.94 -32.77 14.88
C LEU A 13 -29.16 -32.01 14.31
N LEU A 14 -30.00 -32.66 13.50
CA LEU A 14 -31.25 -32.08 13.03
C LEU A 14 -32.27 -31.92 14.18
N ASN A 15 -32.32 -32.90 15.09
CA ASN A 15 -33.19 -32.86 16.28
C ASN A 15 -32.71 -31.80 17.28
N ASP A 16 -31.40 -31.55 17.35
CA ASP A 16 -30.80 -30.44 18.10
C ASP A 16 -31.09 -29.05 17.48
N GLY A 17 -31.79 -29.00 16.34
CA GLY A 17 -32.20 -27.76 15.69
C GLY A 17 -31.11 -27.07 14.86
N LEU A 18 -29.99 -27.74 14.56
CA LEU A 18 -28.92 -27.12 13.77
C LEU A 18 -29.33 -26.92 12.30
N SER A 19 -28.85 -25.83 11.70
CA SER A 19 -29.08 -25.55 10.27
C SER A 19 -28.37 -26.57 9.37
N ASN A 20 -28.90 -26.78 8.16
CA ASN A 20 -28.30 -27.71 7.19
C ASN A 20 -26.84 -27.36 6.86
N GLY A 21 -26.52 -26.06 6.80
CA GLY A 21 -25.16 -25.58 6.54
C GLY A 21 -24.20 -25.87 7.70
N GLU A 22 -24.67 -25.70 8.94
CA GLU A 22 -23.88 -26.01 10.13
C GLU A 22 -23.55 -27.51 10.22
N ILE A 23 -24.57 -28.36 10.02
CA ILE A 23 -24.41 -29.81 9.97
C ILE A 23 -23.44 -30.21 8.85
N GLY A 24 -23.57 -29.58 7.67
CA GLY A 24 -22.68 -29.80 6.54
C GLY A 24 -21.21 -29.53 6.87
N ARG A 25 -20.93 -28.40 7.55
CA ARG A 25 -19.57 -28.05 8.00
C ARG A 25 -19.04 -29.01 9.06
N ARG A 26 -19.84 -29.29 10.11
CA ARG A 26 -19.44 -30.13 11.24
C ARG A 26 -19.15 -31.58 10.85
N LEU A 27 -20.00 -32.16 9.99
CA LEU A 27 -19.86 -33.55 9.55
C LEU A 27 -19.11 -33.70 8.22
N ARG A 28 -18.63 -32.59 7.63
CA ARG A 28 -18.03 -32.54 6.29
C ARG A 28 -18.89 -33.30 5.27
N THR A 29 -20.18 -33.00 5.25
CA THR A 29 -21.18 -33.62 4.35
C THR A 29 -21.82 -32.57 3.45
N ASP A 30 -22.32 -33.01 2.29
CA ASP A 30 -23.08 -32.15 1.40
C ASP A 30 -24.36 -31.62 2.07
N ARG A 31 -24.59 -30.31 1.94
CA ARG A 31 -25.74 -29.63 2.54
C ARG A 31 -27.08 -30.06 1.93
N HIS A 32 -27.09 -30.47 0.66
CA HIS A 32 -28.32 -30.92 -0.01
C HIS A 32 -28.73 -32.32 0.47
N ARG A 33 -27.75 -33.17 0.84
CA ARG A 33 -28.02 -34.42 1.56
C ARG A 33 -28.70 -34.17 2.90
N VAL A 34 -28.19 -33.23 3.70
CA VAL A 34 -28.83 -32.86 4.99
C VAL A 34 -30.24 -32.32 4.77
N ALA A 35 -30.43 -31.45 3.76
CA ALA A 35 -31.73 -30.91 3.42
C ALA A 35 -32.72 -31.99 2.96
N ARG A 36 -32.25 -33.04 2.27
CA ARG A 36 -33.07 -34.20 1.89
C ARG A 36 -33.52 -34.96 3.13
N ILE A 37 -32.60 -35.34 4.02
CA ILE A 37 -32.92 -36.04 5.27
C ILE A 37 -33.88 -35.23 6.13
N ARG A 38 -33.70 -33.90 6.21
CA ARG A 38 -34.63 -33.00 6.91
C ARG A 38 -36.06 -33.07 6.33
N ARG A 39 -36.19 -33.03 4.99
CA ARG A 39 -37.49 -33.16 4.30
C ARG A 39 -38.12 -34.54 4.50
N ASP A 40 -37.33 -35.60 4.37
CA ASP A 40 -37.79 -36.99 4.54
C ASP A 40 -38.32 -37.25 5.96
N ARG A 41 -37.84 -36.47 6.94
CA ARG A 41 -38.28 -36.51 8.35
C ARG A 41 -39.43 -35.56 8.67
N GLY A 42 -39.90 -34.76 7.72
CA GLY A 42 -40.94 -33.74 7.97
C GLY A 42 -40.50 -32.64 8.94
N LEU A 43 -39.19 -32.44 9.14
CA LEU A 43 -38.68 -31.40 10.03
C LEU A 43 -38.76 -30.03 9.32
N PRO A 44 -39.29 -28.98 9.98
CA PRO A 44 -39.36 -27.66 9.38
C PRO A 44 -37.95 -27.14 9.07
N ASN A 45 -37.81 -26.30 8.04
CA ASN A 45 -36.53 -25.66 7.79
C ASN A 45 -36.22 -24.68 8.92
N VAL A 46 -34.97 -24.64 9.38
CA VAL A 46 -34.54 -23.63 10.36
C VAL A 46 -34.58 -22.30 9.64
N VAL A 47 -35.58 -21.48 9.97
CA VAL A 47 -35.63 -20.09 9.50
C VAL A 47 -34.45 -19.40 10.14
N LEU A 48 -33.47 -19.01 9.33
CA LEU A 48 -32.37 -18.19 9.81
C LEU A 48 -32.98 -16.89 10.31
N ARG A 49 -32.96 -16.70 11.63
CA ARG A 49 -33.29 -15.42 12.22
C ARG A 49 -32.37 -14.39 11.58
N VAL A 50 -32.96 -13.43 10.86
CA VAL A 50 -32.21 -12.30 10.31
C VAL A 50 -31.65 -11.57 11.52
N GLN A 51 -30.34 -11.71 11.74
CA GLN A 51 -29.67 -11.03 12.83
C GLN A 51 -29.94 -9.53 12.73
N THR A 52 -30.16 -8.86 13.84
CA THR A 52 -30.12 -7.40 13.85
C THR A 52 -28.70 -6.90 13.59
N LEU A 53 -28.55 -5.60 13.31
CA LEU A 53 -27.23 -5.00 13.14
C LEU A 53 -26.36 -5.21 14.39
N ASP A 54 -26.95 -5.04 15.57
CA ASP A 54 -26.29 -5.16 16.87
C ASP A 54 -25.92 -6.62 17.19
N GLU A 55 -26.81 -7.57 16.86
CA GLU A 55 -26.52 -9.02 16.98
C GLU A 55 -25.37 -9.43 16.07
N LYS A 56 -25.34 -8.92 14.84
CA LYS A 56 -24.24 -9.17 13.91
C LYS A 56 -22.94 -8.56 14.41
N TRP A 57 -22.99 -7.36 14.98
CA TRP A 57 -21.83 -6.72 15.59
C TRP A 57 -21.29 -7.56 16.74
N ALA A 58 -22.16 -7.97 17.68
CA ALA A 58 -21.79 -8.80 18.83
C ALA A 58 -21.20 -10.17 18.43
N ALA A 59 -21.72 -10.78 17.36
CA ALA A 59 -21.20 -12.04 16.82
C ALA A 59 -19.80 -11.92 16.19
N ASN A 60 -19.33 -10.71 15.89
CA ASN A 60 -18.04 -10.43 15.24
C ASN A 60 -17.12 -9.58 16.12
N THR A 61 -17.36 -9.60 17.43
CA THR A 61 -16.48 -8.96 18.40
C THR A 61 -16.00 -9.94 19.45
N ARG A 62 -14.86 -9.61 20.04
CA ARG A 62 -14.25 -10.36 21.14
C ARG A 62 -13.75 -9.37 22.19
N ALA A 63 -14.04 -9.64 23.46
CA ALA A 63 -13.43 -8.90 24.56
C ALA A 63 -11.92 -9.07 24.53
N ALA A 64 -11.19 -7.97 24.68
CA ALA A 64 -9.75 -7.91 24.83
C ALA A 64 -9.42 -7.35 26.23
N ASP A 65 -8.14 -7.19 26.52
CA ASP A 65 -7.68 -6.70 27.84
C ASP A 65 -8.23 -5.30 28.14
N GLU A 66 -8.31 -4.93 29.41
CA GLU A 66 -8.65 -3.57 29.88
C GLU A 66 -9.99 -3.00 29.34
N GLY A 67 -10.97 -3.86 29.04
CA GLY A 67 -12.28 -3.43 28.53
C GLY A 67 -12.26 -3.05 27.05
N HIS A 68 -11.18 -3.32 26.32
CA HIS A 68 -11.15 -3.19 24.88
C HIS A 68 -12.02 -4.27 24.22
N VAL A 69 -12.50 -3.96 23.01
CA VAL A 69 -13.22 -4.91 22.17
C VAL A 69 -12.56 -4.94 20.80
N GLU A 70 -12.10 -6.13 20.41
CA GLU A 70 -11.50 -6.38 19.11
C GLU A 70 -12.58 -6.80 18.11
N TRP A 71 -12.48 -6.28 16.88
CA TRP A 71 -13.27 -6.76 15.75
C TRP A 71 -12.66 -8.03 15.14
N THR A 72 -13.42 -9.13 15.11
CA THR A 72 -13.01 -10.43 14.54
C THR A 72 -13.60 -10.71 13.16
N GLY A 73 -14.46 -9.83 12.64
CA GLY A 73 -15.11 -9.97 11.33
C GLY A 73 -14.28 -9.51 10.12
N GLU A 74 -14.97 -9.18 9.03
CA GLU A 74 -14.35 -8.74 7.75
C GLU A 74 -13.53 -7.46 7.93
N ARG A 75 -12.42 -7.37 7.18
CA ARG A 75 -11.54 -6.20 7.13
C ARG A 75 -11.30 -5.81 5.68
N GLY A 76 -11.20 -4.51 5.41
CA GLY A 76 -10.85 -3.99 4.07
C GLY A 76 -9.46 -4.45 3.65
N SER A 77 -9.33 -4.93 2.41
CA SER A 77 -8.11 -5.58 1.90
C SER A 77 -6.86 -4.68 1.92
N CYS A 78 -7.00 -3.39 1.63
CA CYS A 78 -5.86 -2.48 1.53
C CYS A 78 -5.48 -1.82 2.87
N SER A 79 -6.47 -1.49 3.71
CA SER A 79 -6.25 -0.70 4.93
C SER A 79 -6.30 -1.51 6.22
N GLY A 80 -6.82 -2.74 6.17
CA GLY A 80 -7.12 -3.54 7.37
C GLY A 80 -8.24 -2.95 8.25
N THR A 81 -8.93 -1.92 7.76
CA THR A 81 -10.03 -1.25 8.48
C THR A 81 -11.18 -2.23 8.69
N PRO A 82 -11.73 -2.35 9.91
CA PRO A 82 -12.94 -3.13 10.17
C PRO A 82 -14.11 -2.72 9.27
N VAL A 83 -14.76 -3.69 8.63
CA VAL A 83 -15.96 -3.47 7.81
C VAL A 83 -17.00 -4.52 8.18
N MET A 84 -18.27 -4.12 8.27
CA MET A 84 -19.38 -5.04 8.47
C MET A 84 -20.45 -4.82 7.39
N ARG A 85 -20.70 -5.84 6.57
CA ARG A 85 -21.80 -5.81 5.59
C ARG A 85 -23.11 -6.23 6.25
N TYR A 86 -24.18 -5.47 6.12
CA TYR A 86 -25.50 -5.83 6.62
C TYR A 86 -26.58 -5.32 5.66
N ARG A 87 -27.46 -6.22 5.19
CA ARG A 87 -28.53 -5.91 4.21
C ARG A 87 -28.03 -5.07 3.03
N GLU A 88 -26.98 -5.55 2.35
CA GLU A 88 -26.34 -4.90 1.19
C GLU A 88 -25.63 -3.56 1.49
N GLN A 89 -25.71 -3.05 2.71
CA GLN A 89 -25.00 -1.85 3.14
C GLN A 89 -23.71 -2.21 3.87
N SER A 90 -22.73 -1.32 3.79
CA SER A 90 -21.48 -1.41 4.56
C SER A 90 -21.53 -0.47 5.75
N HIS A 91 -21.32 -1.01 6.95
CA HIS A 91 -21.25 -0.25 8.19
C HIS A 91 -19.85 -0.33 8.78
N SER A 92 -19.43 0.74 9.45
CA SER A 92 -18.26 0.72 10.32
C SER A 92 -18.64 0.06 11.66
N PRO A 93 -17.94 -1.00 12.11
CA PRO A 93 -18.16 -1.57 13.44
C PRO A 93 -18.05 -0.56 14.58
N ALA A 94 -17.15 0.43 14.46
CA ALA A 94 -17.04 1.51 15.44
C ALA A 94 -18.29 2.41 15.44
N ALA A 95 -18.87 2.69 14.26
CA ALA A 95 -20.11 3.46 14.15
C ALA A 95 -21.32 2.75 14.77
N VAL A 96 -21.38 1.42 14.66
CA VAL A 96 -22.42 0.62 15.32
C VAL A 96 -22.23 0.64 16.84
N ALA A 97 -21.01 0.44 17.33
CA ALA A 97 -20.71 0.53 18.77
C ALA A 97 -21.05 1.91 19.36
N PHE A 98 -20.75 2.98 18.61
CA PHE A 98 -21.11 4.34 18.98
C PHE A 98 -22.63 4.52 19.11
N ARG A 99 -23.39 4.00 18.14
CA ARG A 99 -24.86 4.05 18.16
C ARG A 99 -25.43 3.25 19.33
N MET A 100 -24.88 2.07 19.62
CA MET A 100 -25.29 1.24 20.75
C MET A 100 -25.11 1.98 22.09
N ARG A 101 -23.98 2.68 22.28
CA ARG A 101 -23.74 3.47 23.50
C ARG A 101 -24.65 4.70 23.60
N THR A 102 -24.78 5.46 22.51
CA THR A 102 -25.33 6.82 22.56
C THR A 102 -26.79 6.93 22.12
N GLY A 103 -27.36 5.90 21.50
CA GLY A 103 -28.70 5.91 20.93
C GLY A 103 -28.88 6.82 19.70
N ARG A 104 -27.81 7.45 19.21
CA ARG A 104 -27.84 8.35 18.04
C ARG A 104 -26.90 7.89 16.94
N ASP A 105 -27.17 8.32 15.70
CA ASP A 105 -26.23 8.11 14.61
C ASP A 105 -24.99 9.01 14.74
N PRO A 106 -23.82 8.53 14.30
CA PRO A 106 -22.58 9.30 14.38
C PRO A 106 -22.55 10.44 13.36
N GLN A 107 -21.96 11.57 13.75
CA GLN A 107 -21.66 12.67 12.85
C GLN A 107 -20.23 12.52 12.33
N GLY A 108 -20.09 12.07 11.08
CA GLY A 108 -18.80 11.84 10.44
C GLY A 108 -18.12 10.52 10.86
N TYR A 109 -16.79 10.52 10.92
CA TYR A 109 -16.03 9.31 11.22
C TYR A 109 -16.01 8.98 12.70
N VAL A 110 -16.16 7.69 13.02
CA VAL A 110 -16.01 7.17 14.38
C VAL A 110 -14.66 6.47 14.53
N PHE A 111 -13.90 6.88 15.55
CA PHE A 111 -12.60 6.31 15.87
C PHE A 111 -12.54 5.96 17.36
N ALA A 112 -11.68 5.00 17.69
CA ALA A 112 -11.33 4.74 19.08
C ALA A 112 -10.39 5.82 19.61
N GLU A 113 -10.68 6.34 20.79
CA GLU A 113 -9.82 7.30 21.52
C GLU A 113 -8.83 6.62 22.47
N CYS A 114 -9.05 5.34 22.78
CA CYS A 114 -8.24 4.57 23.73
C CYS A 114 -6.82 4.18 23.25
N GLY A 115 -6.37 4.66 22.09
CA GLY A 115 -5.05 4.32 21.52
C GLY A 115 -4.92 2.92 20.93
N VAL A 116 -5.78 1.96 21.30
CA VAL A 116 -5.78 0.61 20.73
C VAL A 116 -6.31 0.63 19.30
N LYS A 117 -5.46 0.23 18.35
CA LYS A 117 -5.79 0.19 16.92
C LYS A 117 -7.01 -0.68 16.67
N HIS A 118 -8.04 -0.10 16.05
CA HIS A 118 -9.29 -0.78 15.69
C HIS A 118 -10.09 -1.32 16.89
N CYS A 119 -9.92 -0.75 18.09
CA CYS A 119 -10.85 -0.99 19.18
C CYS A 119 -12.25 -0.55 18.75
N VAL A 120 -13.25 -1.37 19.04
CA VAL A 120 -14.66 -1.08 18.77
C VAL A 120 -15.48 -1.05 20.05
N ALA A 121 -14.84 -1.01 21.23
CA ALA A 121 -15.57 -0.96 22.50
C ALA A 121 -16.49 0.28 22.53
N PRO A 122 -17.79 0.13 22.84
CA PRO A 122 -18.74 1.25 22.82
C PRO A 122 -18.25 2.46 23.63
N GLU A 123 -17.63 2.24 24.78
CA GLU A 123 -17.09 3.31 25.64
C GLU A 123 -15.83 3.99 25.09
N HIS A 124 -15.08 3.33 24.21
CA HIS A 124 -13.81 3.85 23.70
C HIS A 124 -13.91 4.56 22.36
N VAL A 125 -15.08 4.52 21.71
CA VAL A 125 -15.29 5.14 20.40
C VAL A 125 -15.96 6.49 20.54
N ASP A 126 -15.60 7.45 19.68
CA ASP A 126 -16.32 8.72 19.60
C ASP A 126 -16.41 9.17 18.13
N ASP A 127 -17.40 10.00 17.81
CA ASP A 127 -17.60 10.56 16.47
C ASP A 127 -16.83 11.88 16.27
N GLU A 128 -16.84 12.45 15.06
CA GLU A 128 -16.06 13.66 14.78
C GLU A 128 -16.54 14.87 15.60
N ALA A 129 -17.83 14.94 15.90
CA ALA A 129 -18.41 16.00 16.72
C ALA A 129 -17.94 15.90 18.18
N GLY A 130 -18.03 14.72 18.79
CA GLY A 130 -17.56 14.47 20.16
C GLY A 130 -16.05 14.73 20.31
N ARG A 131 -15.24 14.20 19.40
CA ARG A 131 -13.78 14.45 19.37
C ARG A 131 -13.43 15.94 19.25
N ARG A 132 -14.15 16.67 18.40
CA ARG A 132 -13.94 18.12 18.24
C ARG A 132 -14.32 18.88 19.51
N ALA A 133 -15.41 18.50 20.18
CA ALA A 133 -15.80 19.08 21.46
C ALA A 133 -14.78 18.77 22.56
N ALA A 134 -14.27 17.54 22.64
CA ALA A 134 -13.22 17.14 23.57
C ALA A 134 -11.93 17.96 23.35
N ARG A 135 -11.49 18.10 22.10
CA ARG A 135 -10.33 18.95 21.75
C ARG A 135 -10.56 20.43 22.09
N ALA A 136 -11.78 20.96 21.88
CA ALA A 136 -12.10 22.32 22.23
C ALA A 136 -12.04 22.59 23.75
N LYS A 137 -12.35 21.58 24.58
CA LYS A 137 -12.18 21.67 26.04
C LYS A 137 -10.72 21.75 26.47
N LEU A 138 -9.84 20.99 25.81
CA LEU A 138 -8.39 21.02 26.08
C LEU A 138 -7.75 22.33 25.63
N HIS A 139 -8.32 22.98 24.61
CA HIS A 139 -7.77 24.19 24.01
C HIS A 139 -8.86 25.24 23.75
N PRO A 140 -9.15 26.11 24.74
CA PRO A 140 -10.29 27.04 24.68
C PRO A 140 -10.13 28.22 23.70
N GLY A 141 -9.22 28.14 22.72
CA GLY A 141 -9.02 29.22 21.77
C GLY A 141 -8.22 28.84 20.53
N PRO A 142 -8.30 29.68 19.48
CA PRO A 142 -7.48 29.50 18.29
C PRO A 142 -6.00 29.67 18.63
N LEU A 143 -5.15 28.93 17.92
CA LEU A 143 -3.71 29.14 18.02
C LEU A 143 -3.36 30.49 17.38
N THR A 144 -2.72 31.38 18.12
CA THR A 144 -2.28 32.69 17.62
C THR A 144 -0.81 32.66 17.18
N GLY A 145 -0.41 33.66 16.39
CA GLY A 145 0.94 33.83 15.88
C GLY A 145 1.29 32.96 14.67
N ARG A 146 2.57 32.98 14.27
CA ARG A 146 3.11 32.21 13.15
C ARG A 146 3.90 30.99 13.64
N CYS A 147 3.91 29.91 12.87
CA CYS A 147 4.78 28.77 13.14
C CYS A 147 6.24 29.08 12.74
N LYS A 148 7.20 28.18 13.05
CA LYS A 148 8.63 28.31 12.66
C LYS A 148 8.89 28.55 11.16
N TYR A 149 7.88 28.27 10.34
CA TYR A 149 7.91 28.32 8.90
C TYR A 149 7.09 29.48 8.31
N GLY A 150 6.61 30.39 9.16
CA GLY A 150 5.88 31.59 8.74
C GLY A 150 4.38 31.41 8.49
N HIS A 151 3.85 30.18 8.51
CA HIS A 151 2.41 29.96 8.35
C HIS A 151 1.60 30.48 9.55
N GLU A 152 0.47 31.13 9.28
CA GLU A 152 -0.47 31.62 10.29
C GLU A 152 -1.10 30.46 11.07
N ARG A 153 -0.92 30.44 12.39
CA ARG A 153 -1.47 29.38 13.25
C ARG A 153 -2.97 29.50 13.48
N ALA A 154 -3.55 30.70 13.27
CA ALA A 154 -4.99 30.87 13.35
C ALA A 154 -5.72 30.05 12.27
N GLU A 155 -5.08 29.86 11.11
CA GLU A 155 -5.63 29.10 9.99
C GLU A 155 -5.19 27.61 10.04
N HIS A 156 -3.88 27.38 10.19
CA HIS A 156 -3.30 26.04 10.05
C HIS A 156 -2.97 25.36 11.38
N GLY A 157 -3.11 26.05 12.51
CA GLY A 157 -2.84 25.48 13.82
C GLY A 157 -3.82 24.35 14.14
N ARG A 158 -3.28 23.22 14.60
CA ARG A 158 -4.04 22.06 15.09
C ARG A 158 -3.39 21.56 16.37
N PHE A 159 -4.09 20.68 17.08
CA PHE A 159 -3.60 20.02 18.28
C PHE A 159 -3.54 18.51 18.02
N GLU A 160 -2.45 17.89 18.47
CA GLU A 160 -2.34 16.44 18.60
C GLU A 160 -3.21 15.94 19.76
N PRO A 161 -3.45 14.61 19.90
CA PRO A 161 -4.23 14.05 21.02
C PRO A 161 -3.65 14.35 22.41
N ASP A 162 -2.34 14.55 22.52
CA ASP A 162 -1.64 14.94 23.76
C ASP A 162 -1.75 16.46 24.06
N GLY A 163 -2.42 17.21 23.18
CA GLY A 163 -2.56 18.66 23.26
C GLY A 163 -1.37 19.44 22.70
N THR A 164 -0.37 18.77 22.12
CA THR A 164 0.75 19.43 21.47
C THR A 164 0.27 20.18 20.23
N ALA A 165 0.49 21.50 20.22
CA ALA A 165 0.10 22.34 19.11
C ALA A 165 1.09 22.20 17.92
N TYR A 166 0.57 21.96 16.72
CA TYR A 166 1.37 21.88 15.49
C TYR A 166 0.73 22.68 14.34
N CYS A 167 1.50 22.91 13.28
CA CYS A 167 1.00 23.52 12.05
C CYS A 167 0.68 22.43 11.02
N ALA A 168 -0.60 22.29 10.66
CA ALA A 168 -1.07 21.30 9.70
C ALA A 168 -0.46 21.48 8.30
N ARG A 169 -0.20 22.73 7.88
CA ARG A 169 0.50 23.01 6.62
C ARG A 169 1.93 22.47 6.65
N CYS A 170 2.67 22.70 7.74
CA CYS A 170 4.04 22.15 7.87
C CYS A 170 4.04 20.62 7.85
N LYS A 171 3.16 19.98 8.65
CA LYS A 171 3.04 18.52 8.67
C LYS A 171 2.64 17.95 7.30
N TYR A 172 1.80 18.67 6.55
CA TYR A 172 1.45 18.32 5.17
C TYR A 172 2.65 18.42 4.23
N LEU A 173 3.43 19.50 4.32
CA LEU A 173 4.60 19.72 3.48
C LEU A 173 5.74 18.73 3.78
N ASP A 174 5.95 18.38 5.05
CA ASP A 174 6.88 17.32 5.44
C ASP A 174 6.48 15.96 4.82
N LYS A 175 5.17 15.68 4.72
CA LYS A 175 4.65 14.47 4.07
C LYS A 175 4.71 14.53 2.54
N TYR A 176 4.60 15.72 1.96
CA TYR A 176 4.52 15.95 0.52
C TYR A 176 5.50 17.06 0.10
N PRO A 177 6.81 16.81 0.16
CA PRO A 177 7.82 17.87 -0.07
C PRO A 177 7.74 18.47 -1.47
N ALA A 178 7.29 17.71 -2.48
CA ALA A 178 7.07 18.21 -3.84
C ALA A 178 5.96 19.29 -3.95
N LYS A 179 5.11 19.41 -2.93
CA LYS A 179 4.08 20.45 -2.83
C LYS A 179 4.52 21.64 -1.98
N ASP A 180 5.74 21.60 -1.45
CA ASP A 180 6.32 22.72 -0.75
C ASP A 180 6.73 23.78 -1.76
N ASP A 181 5.88 24.79 -1.88
CA ASP A 181 6.09 25.98 -2.68
C ASP A 181 7.33 26.78 -2.23
N ARG A 182 7.81 26.54 -1.00
CA ARG A 182 9.09 27.10 -0.49
C ARG A 182 10.30 26.32 -0.99
N ALA A 183 10.10 25.09 -1.46
CA ALA A 183 11.14 24.18 -1.93
C ALA A 183 11.07 23.93 -3.44
N LEU A 184 10.29 24.70 -4.21
CA LEU A 184 10.27 24.55 -5.65
C LEU A 184 11.71 24.72 -6.17
N PRO A 185 12.36 23.66 -6.70
CA PRO A 185 13.54 23.87 -7.53
C PRO A 185 13.12 24.83 -8.65
N PRO A 186 14.06 25.64 -9.19
CA PRO A 186 13.75 26.56 -10.28
C PRO A 186 12.92 25.80 -11.30
N THR A 187 11.74 26.34 -11.62
CA THR A 187 10.79 25.77 -12.57
C THR A 187 11.59 25.05 -13.64
N ILE A 188 11.53 23.71 -13.68
CA ILE A 188 12.27 22.96 -14.68
C ILE A 188 11.70 23.48 -16.00
N ALA A 189 12.41 24.44 -16.60
CA ALA A 189 12.03 25.02 -17.86
C ALA A 189 11.84 23.81 -18.75
N ARG A 190 10.67 23.68 -19.38
CA ARG A 190 10.40 22.57 -20.30
C ARG A 190 11.63 22.45 -21.18
N LEU A 191 12.41 21.38 -20.95
CA LEU A 191 13.66 21.21 -21.66
C LEU A 191 13.24 21.15 -23.13
N GLN A 192 13.68 22.15 -23.90
CA GLN A 192 13.41 22.21 -25.33
C GLN A 192 13.73 20.84 -25.93
N PRO A 193 12.94 20.27 -26.85
CA PRO A 193 13.29 18.98 -27.45
C PRO A 193 14.75 19.00 -27.94
N ALA A 194 15.50 17.94 -27.63
CA ALA A 194 16.88 17.83 -28.11
C ALA A 194 16.88 17.82 -29.64
N ARG A 195 17.84 18.48 -30.28
CA ARG A 195 17.93 18.55 -31.74
C ARG A 195 18.70 17.39 -32.35
N SER A 196 19.51 16.72 -31.53
CA SER A 196 20.27 15.53 -31.92
C SER A 196 20.31 14.50 -30.78
N VAL A 197 20.68 13.27 -31.12
CA VAL A 197 20.86 12.19 -30.14
C VAL A 197 22.05 12.49 -29.20
N GLU A 198 23.05 13.22 -29.69
CA GLU A 198 24.19 13.70 -28.91
C GLU A 198 23.78 14.75 -27.88
N GLU A 199 22.93 15.71 -28.27
CA GLU A 199 22.37 16.69 -27.34
C GLU A 199 21.48 16.01 -26.30
N ALA A 200 20.66 15.05 -26.74
CA ALA A 200 19.80 14.28 -25.85
C ALA A 200 20.61 13.45 -24.84
N PHE A 201 21.71 12.82 -25.29
CA PHE A 201 22.65 12.11 -24.44
C PHE A 201 23.31 13.03 -23.40
N GLY A 202 23.82 14.18 -23.84
CA GLY A 202 24.50 15.16 -22.98
C GLY A 202 23.66 15.65 -21.80
N ARG A 203 22.33 15.76 -21.98
CA ARG A 203 21.39 16.20 -20.93
C ARG A 203 21.25 15.24 -19.76
N TYR A 204 21.54 13.96 -19.98
CA TYR A 204 21.40 12.91 -18.98
C TYR A 204 22.74 12.37 -18.49
N THR A 205 23.84 12.94 -18.96
CA THR A 205 25.19 12.57 -18.51
C THR A 205 25.74 13.58 -17.53
N GLN A 206 26.31 13.08 -16.44
CA GLN A 206 27.05 13.88 -15.49
C GLN A 206 28.50 13.38 -15.44
N PRO A 207 29.51 14.23 -15.75
CA PRO A 207 30.89 13.87 -15.49
C PRO A 207 31.08 13.69 -13.99
N VAL A 208 31.84 12.67 -13.62
CA VAL A 208 32.25 12.38 -12.24
C VAL A 208 33.77 12.21 -12.22
N ASP A 209 34.36 12.23 -11.03
CA ASP A 209 35.80 12.14 -10.86
C ASP A 209 36.40 10.89 -11.55
N SER A 210 37.70 10.98 -11.88
CA SER A 210 38.47 9.91 -12.53
C SER A 210 38.09 9.59 -13.98
N GLY A 211 37.41 10.51 -14.68
CA GLY A 211 37.11 10.37 -16.11
C GLY A 211 35.88 9.50 -16.40
N HIS A 212 35.06 9.22 -15.38
CA HIS A 212 33.80 8.53 -15.54
C HIS A 212 32.65 9.49 -15.89
N VAL A 213 31.57 8.94 -16.43
CA VAL A 213 30.37 9.70 -16.80
C VAL A 213 29.16 8.88 -16.37
N LEU A 214 28.38 9.39 -15.43
CA LEU A 214 27.18 8.72 -14.92
C LEU A 214 25.96 9.03 -15.79
N TRP A 215 25.17 8.00 -16.03
CA TRP A 215 23.84 8.14 -16.63
C TRP A 215 22.77 8.43 -15.58
N GLY A 216 22.17 9.63 -15.67
CA GLY A 216 21.03 10.07 -14.86
C GLY A 216 19.67 9.94 -15.56
N GLY A 217 19.63 9.43 -16.79
CA GLY A 217 18.41 9.27 -17.57
C GLY A 217 17.64 7.96 -17.31
N LEU A 218 16.71 7.65 -18.22
CA LEU A 218 15.87 6.45 -18.13
C LEU A 218 16.70 5.15 -18.20
N LEU A 219 16.21 4.11 -17.53
CA LEU A 219 16.72 2.74 -17.68
C LEU A 219 15.67 1.88 -18.40
N SER A 220 16.12 1.04 -19.33
CA SER A 220 15.31 -0.02 -19.95
C SER A 220 15.91 -1.37 -19.56
N ASN A 221 15.14 -2.20 -18.85
CA ASN A 221 15.61 -3.48 -18.31
C ASN A 221 16.94 -3.37 -17.55
N GLY A 222 17.08 -2.32 -16.74
CA GLY A 222 18.29 -2.03 -15.95
C GLY A 222 19.46 -1.42 -16.74
N SER A 223 19.34 -1.29 -18.07
CA SER A 223 20.38 -0.72 -18.93
C SER A 223 20.10 0.76 -19.27
N PRO A 224 21.12 1.65 -19.28
CA PRO A 224 20.98 3.03 -19.72
C PRO A 224 20.33 3.17 -21.12
N ALA A 225 19.20 3.87 -21.19
CA ALA A 225 18.40 4.01 -22.41
C ALA A 225 18.03 5.48 -22.66
N LEU A 226 18.09 5.90 -23.92
CA LEU A 226 17.80 7.23 -24.39
C LEU A 226 16.66 7.18 -25.41
N HIS A 227 15.62 8.00 -25.23
CA HIS A 227 14.57 8.18 -26.22
C HIS A 227 14.86 9.40 -27.08
N PHE A 228 14.98 9.20 -28.39
CA PHE A 228 15.20 10.29 -29.34
C PHE A 228 14.51 9.97 -30.68
N GLY A 229 13.79 10.94 -31.24
CA GLY A 229 13.10 10.76 -32.53
C GLY A 229 12.09 9.60 -32.56
N GLY A 230 11.38 9.36 -31.45
CA GLY A 230 10.42 8.24 -31.33
C GLY A 230 11.05 6.85 -31.19
N THR A 231 12.39 6.75 -31.17
CA THR A 231 13.11 5.48 -31.03
C THR A 231 13.83 5.42 -29.69
N THR A 232 13.94 4.22 -29.12
CA THR A 232 14.76 3.96 -27.93
C THR A 232 16.13 3.45 -28.36
N VAL A 233 17.19 4.19 -28.01
CA VAL A 233 18.58 3.79 -28.28
C VAL A 233 19.32 3.57 -26.96
N SER A 234 20.27 2.63 -26.94
CA SER A 234 21.11 2.41 -25.76
C SER A 234 22.07 3.58 -25.56
N ALA A 235 22.08 4.19 -24.37
CA ALA A 235 22.99 5.30 -24.07
C ALA A 235 24.47 4.86 -24.16
N ALA A 236 24.78 3.60 -23.82
CA ALA A 236 26.11 3.04 -23.99
C ALA A 236 26.53 2.93 -25.47
N ARG A 237 25.59 2.63 -26.39
CA ARG A 237 25.90 2.61 -27.84
C ARG A 237 26.18 4.02 -28.37
N VAL A 238 25.41 5.02 -27.93
CA VAL A 238 25.63 6.43 -28.29
C VAL A 238 27.00 6.90 -27.79
N ALA A 239 27.31 6.66 -26.51
CA ALA A 239 28.61 6.98 -25.92
C ALA A 239 29.79 6.31 -26.63
N PHE A 240 29.65 5.02 -26.95
CA PHE A 240 30.67 4.28 -27.67
C PHE A 240 30.94 4.89 -29.05
N ARG A 241 29.88 5.20 -29.80
CA ARG A 241 29.97 5.81 -31.13
C ARG A 241 30.63 7.18 -31.09
N LEU A 242 30.25 8.02 -30.12
CA LEU A 242 30.84 9.34 -29.93
C LEU A 242 32.34 9.28 -29.63
N HIS A 243 32.77 8.28 -28.88
CA HIS A 243 34.18 8.13 -28.50
C HIS A 243 35.04 7.48 -29.59
N ASN A 244 34.54 6.41 -30.21
CA ASN A 244 35.32 5.60 -31.15
C ASN A 244 35.13 5.99 -32.62
N GLY A 245 34.19 6.89 -32.93
CA GLY A 245 33.89 7.31 -34.31
C GLY A 245 33.27 6.21 -35.18
N ARG A 246 32.78 5.11 -34.59
CA ARG A 246 32.17 3.98 -35.29
C ARG A 246 31.04 3.35 -34.48
N ASP A 247 30.12 2.65 -35.14
CA ASP A 247 29.11 1.86 -34.45
C ASP A 247 29.72 0.63 -33.75
N PRO A 248 29.21 0.25 -32.56
CA PRO A 248 29.69 -0.93 -31.85
C PRO A 248 29.18 -2.23 -32.49
N GLU A 249 30.08 -3.21 -32.56
CA GLU A 249 29.75 -4.57 -32.97
C GLU A 249 29.27 -5.42 -31.79
N GLY A 250 27.99 -5.79 -31.83
CA GLY A 250 27.33 -6.54 -30.75
C GLY A 250 26.98 -5.69 -29.53
N VAL A 251 26.92 -6.34 -28.36
CA VAL A 251 26.55 -5.69 -27.09
C VAL A 251 27.72 -4.85 -26.57
N VAL A 252 27.45 -3.60 -26.22
CA VAL A 252 28.41 -2.73 -25.52
C VAL A 252 28.34 -3.01 -24.03
N THR A 253 29.48 -3.28 -23.41
CA THR A 253 29.60 -3.52 -21.96
C THR A 253 30.58 -2.53 -21.36
N ARG A 254 30.41 -2.24 -20.06
CA ARG A 254 31.38 -1.46 -19.30
C ARG A 254 32.57 -2.32 -18.88
N ALA A 255 33.77 -1.79 -19.00
CA ALA A 255 35.01 -2.37 -18.49
C ALA A 255 35.35 -1.86 -17.07
N CYS A 256 34.65 -0.82 -16.59
CA CYS A 256 34.78 -0.32 -15.23
C CYS A 256 33.70 -0.88 -14.28
N ASP A 257 33.97 -0.81 -12.99
CA ASP A 257 33.08 -1.22 -11.90
C ASP A 257 32.03 -0.15 -11.55
N VAL A 258 32.24 1.12 -11.92
CA VAL A 258 31.32 2.23 -11.66
C VAL A 258 29.92 1.97 -12.24
N PRO A 259 28.88 1.87 -11.39
CA PRO A 259 27.51 1.62 -11.84
C PRO A 259 27.01 2.70 -12.79
N ARG A 260 26.36 2.29 -13.89
CA ARG A 260 25.77 3.19 -14.90
C ARG A 260 26.78 4.13 -15.58
N CYS A 261 28.06 3.81 -15.52
CA CYS A 261 29.06 4.54 -16.28
C CYS A 261 28.81 4.36 -17.78
N VAL A 262 28.73 5.49 -18.49
CA VAL A 262 28.61 5.59 -19.96
C VAL A 262 29.78 6.39 -20.54
N ALA A 263 30.91 6.48 -19.83
CA ALA A 263 32.11 7.12 -20.38
C ALA A 263 32.66 6.30 -21.53
N GLY A 264 32.87 6.93 -22.70
CA GLY A 264 33.39 6.29 -23.91
C GLY A 264 34.61 5.37 -23.68
N PRO A 265 35.67 5.83 -22.98
CA PRO A 265 36.85 5.01 -22.66
C PRO A 265 36.56 3.77 -21.79
N CYS A 266 35.46 3.79 -21.03
CA CYS A 266 35.05 2.68 -20.17
C CYS A 266 34.17 1.65 -20.88
N LEU A 267 33.88 1.84 -22.17
CA LEU A 267 32.97 0.98 -22.93
C LEU A 267 33.74 0.14 -23.94
N GLN A 268 33.35 -1.13 -24.05
CA GLN A 268 33.93 -2.08 -25.00
C GLN A 268 32.80 -2.77 -25.78
N ASP A 269 33.01 -2.95 -27.07
CA ASP A 269 32.18 -3.81 -27.90
C ASP A 269 32.77 -5.23 -27.99
N ARG A 270 32.15 -6.11 -28.80
CA ARG A 270 32.54 -7.53 -28.82
C ARG A 270 33.99 -7.75 -29.30
N PRO A 271 34.47 -7.16 -30.42
CA PRO A 271 35.86 -7.33 -30.84
C PRO A 271 36.88 -6.82 -29.82
N MET A 272 36.63 -5.67 -29.18
CA MET A 272 37.52 -5.13 -28.15
C MET A 272 37.63 -6.07 -26.95
N ARG A 273 36.51 -6.64 -26.51
CA ARG A 273 36.51 -7.66 -25.44
C ARG A 273 37.28 -8.91 -25.83
N GLN A 274 37.08 -9.41 -27.05
CA GLN A 274 37.80 -10.59 -27.54
C GLN A 274 39.30 -10.36 -27.60
N GLN A 275 39.74 -9.19 -28.07
CA GLN A 275 41.15 -8.80 -28.08
C GLN A 275 41.71 -8.71 -26.66
N THR A 276 40.98 -8.08 -25.74
CA THR A 276 41.36 -7.97 -24.33
C THR A 276 41.53 -9.37 -23.71
N ASN A 277 40.54 -10.26 -23.88
CA ASN A 277 40.60 -11.63 -23.38
C ASN A 277 41.77 -12.43 -23.99
N LYS A 278 42.05 -12.24 -25.28
CA LYS A 278 43.20 -12.88 -25.96
C LYS A 278 44.53 -12.40 -25.37
N LEU A 279 44.68 -11.11 -25.07
CA LEU A 279 45.87 -10.56 -24.43
C LEU A 279 46.02 -11.07 -22.99
N PHE A 280 44.94 -11.10 -22.21
CA PHE A 280 44.95 -11.69 -20.87
C PHE A 280 45.37 -13.17 -20.90
N ALA A 281 44.80 -13.96 -21.82
CA ALA A 281 45.16 -15.37 -21.96
C ALA A 281 46.64 -15.57 -22.38
N ALA A 282 47.19 -14.66 -23.18
CA ALA A 282 48.60 -14.71 -23.57
C ALA A 282 49.56 -14.39 -22.41
N ILE A 283 49.16 -13.50 -21.49
CA ILE A 283 50.00 -13.08 -20.35
C ILE A 283 49.87 -14.06 -19.17
N PHE A 284 48.65 -14.49 -18.84
CA PHE A 284 48.36 -15.26 -17.63
C PHE A 284 48.03 -16.73 -17.88
N GLY A 285 48.03 -17.17 -19.15
CA GLY A 285 47.51 -18.47 -19.55
C GLY A 285 45.99 -18.46 -19.72
N ALA A 286 45.46 -19.42 -20.47
CA ALA A 286 44.02 -19.63 -20.57
C ALA A 286 43.50 -20.13 -19.20
N ALA A 287 42.46 -19.48 -18.66
CA ALA A 287 41.73 -20.02 -17.52
C ALA A 287 41.10 -21.35 -17.95
N ALA A 288 41.55 -22.45 -17.34
CA ALA A 288 41.03 -23.80 -17.57
C ALA A 288 39.61 -23.96 -17.03
#